data_AF-A0A2K2A7J3-F1
#
_entry.id   AF-A0A2K2A7J3-F1
#
_cell.length_a   1.000
_cell.length_b   1.000
_cell.length_c   1.000
_cell.angle_alpha   90.00
_cell.angle_beta   90.00
_cell.angle_gamma   90.00
#
_symmetry.space_group_name_H-M   'P 1'
#
loop_
_entity.id
_entity.type
_entity.pdbx_description
1 polymer ?
#
loop_
_entity_poly.entity_id
_entity_poly.type
_entity_poly.pdbx_seq_one_letter_code
_entity_poly.pdbx_strand_id
1 'polypeptide(L)'
;MVMMMAAAVRRGSEAFFIGSQIQQCQMKIMGMILLLSPTTPSLLSSNHSNSISSSTCTSSSSSSRNRRDKRKHDDACSFRNIDDALASFNHMLHRKPLPCIIQFTKLLSAIVKMGQYYDTVISLTKQMELAGLSPNIYTLSILINCFSHLQRVDLAFSVLAKIIKLGLQPTIVTFTTLINWLCKVGKFAQAMELFDDMVARGCRPDVYTYTTIINGLCKIGETAAAAGLLKKMEEAGCQPNVVTYSTIIDSHRKDRRVNEALDIFSYMKVKGISPDIFTYNSLIQGLCNFSQWKEASALLNEMRSLNIMPDIVTFNVLVDTICKEGKVSEAQGVLKTMTEMGVEPDVVTYSSLMYGYSLRSEVVEARKLFDAMITKGCKPDVFSYNILINGYCKVKRIDEAKQLFNEMIHQGLTPNNVSYNTLIHGLCQLGSLREARNLFKNMHTNGNLPNLFTYSILLDGFCKQGYFGKAFRLFRAMQSTYSKPNLVMYNILIDAMCKSGNLRDARKLFSELFVKGLQPNAQIYTTIINGLCKEGLLDEALEAFRNMEEDGCPPDEISYNVIIRGFLHHKDESRAVQLIGEMRDKGFIADVGTTAW
;
A
#
# COMPACT_ATOMS: atom_id res chain seq x y z
N MET A 1 -37.12 -14.26 20.03
CA MET A 1 -36.98 -13.36 21.20
C MET A 1 -35.65 -13.56 21.94
N VAL A 2 -35.20 -14.79 22.20
CA VAL A 2 -33.89 -15.10 22.84
C VAL A 2 -32.66 -14.65 22.01
N MET A 3 -32.71 -14.71 20.68
CA MET A 3 -31.60 -14.22 19.82
C MET A 3 -31.46 -12.68 19.77
N MET A 4 -32.53 -11.92 20.02
CA MET A 4 -32.45 -10.46 20.08
C MET A 4 -31.87 -9.96 21.41
N MET A 5 -32.09 -10.69 22.51
CA MET A 5 -31.43 -10.40 23.79
C MET A 5 -29.93 -10.70 23.76
N ALA A 6 -29.48 -11.76 23.07
CA ALA A 6 -28.06 -12.06 22.92
C ALA A 6 -27.29 -10.99 22.11
N ALA A 7 -27.92 -10.41 21.08
CA ALA A 7 -27.33 -9.31 20.30
C ALA A 7 -27.30 -7.98 21.07
N ALA A 8 -28.29 -7.73 21.94
CA ALA A 8 -28.30 -6.55 22.83
C ALA A 8 -27.27 -6.65 23.95
N VAL A 9 -27.04 -7.85 24.51
CA VAL A 9 -25.99 -8.10 25.52
C VAL A 9 -24.59 -8.05 24.91
N ARG A 10 -24.39 -8.51 23.66
CA ARG A 10 -23.11 -8.32 22.93
C ARG A 10 -22.83 -6.86 22.59
N ARG A 11 -23.83 -6.09 22.13
CA ARG A 11 -23.68 -4.64 21.89
C ARG A 11 -23.48 -3.84 23.18
N GLY A 12 -24.10 -4.26 24.29
CA GLY A 12 -23.86 -3.70 25.62
C GLY A 12 -22.44 -3.99 26.13
N SER A 13 -21.91 -5.20 25.88
CA SER A 13 -20.54 -5.60 26.21
C SER A 13 -19.48 -4.89 25.37
N GLU A 14 -19.71 -4.69 24.07
CA GLU A 14 -18.82 -3.91 23.19
C GLU A 14 -18.85 -2.42 23.53
N ALA A 15 -20.02 -1.84 23.85
CA ALA A 15 -20.14 -0.47 24.34
C ALA A 15 -19.45 -0.27 25.71
N PHE A 16 -19.46 -1.29 26.58
CA PHE A 16 -18.74 -1.26 27.86
C PHE A 16 -17.22 -1.40 27.68
N PHE A 17 -16.77 -2.19 26.68
CA PHE A 17 -15.34 -2.34 26.36
C PHE A 17 -14.77 -1.09 25.66
N ILE A 18 -15.53 -0.48 24.75
CA ILE A 18 -15.22 0.79 24.09
C ILE A 18 -15.28 1.96 25.08
N GLY A 19 -16.26 1.97 25.99
CA GLY A 19 -16.33 2.92 27.11
C GLY A 19 -15.12 2.81 28.05
N SER A 20 -14.63 1.60 28.34
CA SER A 20 -13.45 1.43 29.20
C SER A 20 -12.14 1.88 28.52
N GLN A 21 -12.00 1.72 27.20
CA GLN A 21 -10.86 2.26 26.45
C GLN A 21 -10.93 3.79 26.27
N ILE A 22 -12.13 4.36 26.13
CA ILE A 22 -12.35 5.83 26.15
C ILE A 22 -11.97 6.40 27.51
N GLN A 23 -12.30 5.71 28.61
CA GLN A 23 -11.90 6.11 29.96
C GLN A 23 -10.40 5.93 30.19
N GLN A 24 -9.76 4.90 29.61
CA GLN A 24 -8.31 4.68 29.69
C GLN A 24 -7.50 5.69 28.86
N CYS A 25 -8.02 6.13 27.70
CA CYS A 25 -7.44 7.18 26.88
C CYS A 25 -7.68 8.59 27.46
N GLN A 26 -8.87 8.87 28.00
CA GLN A 26 -9.11 10.09 28.77
C GLN A 26 -8.24 10.15 30.03
N MET A 27 -8.04 9.04 30.75
CA MET A 27 -7.14 8.96 31.90
C MET A 27 -5.66 9.12 31.52
N LYS A 28 -5.23 8.67 30.33
CA LYS A 28 -3.85 8.91 29.82
C LYS A 28 -3.64 10.36 29.38
N ILE A 29 -4.63 10.97 28.74
CA ILE A 29 -4.59 12.39 28.33
C ILE A 29 -4.66 13.31 29.57
N MET A 30 -5.52 12.99 30.54
CA MET A 30 -5.69 13.71 31.80
C MET A 30 -4.51 13.46 32.77
N GLY A 31 -3.88 12.28 32.72
CA GLY A 31 -2.63 11.97 33.41
C GLY A 31 -1.42 12.74 32.85
N MET A 32 -1.36 12.98 31.54
CA MET A 32 -0.38 13.90 30.93
C MET A 32 -0.64 15.37 31.29
N ILE A 33 -1.90 15.76 31.53
CA ILE A 33 -2.28 17.11 31.98
C ILE A 33 -1.87 17.37 33.45
N LEU A 34 -1.87 16.35 34.31
CA LEU A 34 -1.52 16.46 35.73
C LEU A 34 -0.01 16.41 36.03
N LEU A 35 0.83 15.91 35.12
CA LEU A 35 2.29 15.81 35.31
C LEU A 35 3.06 17.10 34.99
N LEU A 36 2.37 18.19 34.60
CA LEU A 36 2.98 19.46 34.19
C LEU A 36 2.43 20.67 34.97
N SER A 37 2.07 20.50 36.23
CA SER A 37 1.78 21.62 37.13
C SER A 37 2.99 21.95 38.02
N PRO A 38 3.46 23.20 38.01
CA PRO A 38 3.88 23.87 39.23
C PRO A 38 2.66 24.59 39.84
N THR A 39 2.38 24.24 41.09
CA THR A 39 1.65 25.03 42.10
C THR A 39 2.40 26.37 42.31
N THR A 40 1.87 27.57 42.61
CA THR A 40 0.74 28.15 43.39
C THR A 40 0.60 29.66 42.99
N PRO A 41 -0.17 30.55 43.69
CA PRO A 41 -1.63 30.62 43.84
C PRO A 41 -2.22 31.98 43.37
N SER A 42 -3.55 32.02 43.41
CA SER A 42 -4.50 33.12 43.15
C SER A 42 -4.18 34.51 43.74
N LEU A 43 -4.57 35.56 43.00
CA LEU A 43 -5.13 36.80 43.57
C LEU A 43 -6.38 37.24 42.76
N LEU A 44 -7.40 37.63 43.52
CA LEU A 44 -8.79 37.87 43.15
C LEU A 44 -9.06 39.25 42.51
N SER A 45 -10.10 39.26 41.68
CA SER A 45 -10.99 40.37 41.30
C SER A 45 -10.38 41.52 40.49
N SER A 46 -10.97 41.91 39.36
CA SER A 46 -12.24 42.62 39.35
C SER A 46 -12.91 42.59 37.97
N ASN A 47 -14.24 42.58 38.02
CA ASN A 47 -15.14 42.74 36.88
C ASN A 47 -14.88 44.06 36.16
N HIS A 48 -14.75 44.01 34.84
CA HIS A 48 -15.34 45.03 33.97
C HIS A 48 -15.72 44.41 32.62
N SER A 49 -17.03 44.31 32.42
CA SER A 49 -17.69 44.29 31.12
C SER A 49 -17.13 45.41 30.24
N ASN A 50 -16.77 45.11 28.98
CA ASN A 50 -16.89 46.09 27.92
C ASN A 50 -17.02 45.43 26.55
N SER A 51 -18.17 45.70 25.95
CA SER A 51 -18.53 45.59 24.55
C SER A 51 -17.47 46.18 23.63
N ILE A 52 -17.05 45.44 22.60
CA ILE A 52 -16.25 45.99 21.50
C ILE A 52 -17.21 46.53 20.45
N SER A 53 -17.48 47.83 20.55
CA SER A 53 -17.99 48.64 19.44
C SER A 53 -16.89 48.81 18.39
N SER A 54 -17.24 48.53 17.14
CA SER A 54 -16.48 48.86 15.94
C SER A 54 -16.15 50.35 15.86
N SER A 55 -14.88 50.69 15.75
CA SER A 55 -14.46 52.03 15.32
C SER A 55 -13.48 51.94 14.16
N THR A 56 -14.05 52.16 12.98
CA THR A 56 -13.39 52.63 11.77
C THR A 56 -12.75 53.99 12.06
N CYS A 57 -11.44 54.14 11.84
CA CYS A 57 -10.79 55.45 11.90
C CYS A 57 -10.20 55.81 10.54
N THR A 58 -10.91 56.75 9.92
CA THR A 58 -10.65 57.52 8.71
C THR A 58 -9.39 58.38 8.82
N SER A 59 -8.75 58.56 7.67
CA SER A 59 -7.59 59.41 7.41
C SER A 59 -7.89 60.91 7.51
N SER A 60 -7.02 61.66 8.19
CA SER A 60 -6.89 63.12 8.03
C SER A 60 -5.43 63.52 7.89
N SER A 61 -5.16 64.29 6.84
CA SER A 61 -3.86 64.75 6.34
C SER A 61 -3.47 66.13 6.87
N SER A 62 -2.18 66.34 7.17
CA SER A 62 -1.53 67.65 6.99
C SER A 62 -0.01 67.51 6.75
N SER A 63 0.44 68.18 5.70
CA SER A 63 1.73 68.25 4.98
C SER A 63 2.96 68.69 5.80
N SER A 64 4.19 68.22 5.51
CA SER A 64 5.07 68.86 4.51
C SER A 64 6.27 68.00 4.01
N ARG A 65 6.39 67.94 2.66
CA ARG A 65 7.57 67.86 1.74
C ARG A 65 8.87 67.18 2.26
N ASN A 66 9.44 66.15 1.63
CA ASN A 66 9.88 66.11 0.22
C ASN A 66 10.25 64.69 -0.29
N ARG A 67 9.71 64.38 -1.48
CA ARG A 67 10.27 63.64 -2.64
C ARG A 67 10.62 62.14 -2.58
N ARG A 68 9.76 61.42 -3.32
CA ARG A 68 10.00 60.28 -4.23
C ARG A 68 10.32 58.93 -3.59
N ASP A 69 9.27 58.14 -3.31
CA ASP A 69 9.07 56.94 -4.14
C ASP A 69 7.62 56.45 -4.16
N LYS A 70 7.27 55.82 -5.28
CA LYS A 70 5.90 55.44 -5.67
C LYS A 70 5.25 54.44 -4.69
N ARG A 71 3.97 54.70 -4.42
CA ARG A 71 3.00 53.70 -3.93
C ARG A 71 3.04 52.44 -4.83
N LYS A 72 3.27 51.28 -4.21
CA LYS A 72 2.66 50.01 -4.61
C LYS A 72 2.03 49.40 -3.36
N HIS A 73 0.70 49.43 -3.33
CA HIS A 73 -0.09 48.62 -2.43
C HIS A 73 -0.28 47.25 -3.09
N ASP A 74 -0.15 46.22 -2.24
CA ASP A 74 -0.67 44.85 -2.38
C ASP A 74 -0.05 43.89 -3.40
N ASP A 75 0.12 42.66 -2.89
CA ASP A 75 0.60 41.40 -3.47
C ASP A 75 2.10 41.06 -3.57
N ALA A 76 2.38 39.83 -3.10
CA ALA A 76 3.60 39.02 -3.19
C ALA A 76 4.75 39.27 -2.18
N CYS A 77 4.60 38.75 -0.95
CA CYS A 77 5.76 38.34 -0.14
C CYS A 77 6.25 36.96 -0.64
N SER A 78 6.92 36.94 -1.80
CA SER A 78 7.59 35.76 -2.35
C SER A 78 9.09 35.90 -2.12
N PHE A 79 9.58 35.39 -0.99
CA PHE A 79 11.02 35.28 -0.76
C PHE A 79 11.62 34.23 -1.69
N ARG A 80 12.71 34.57 -2.38
CA ARG A 80 13.44 33.63 -3.25
C ARG A 80 14.54 32.86 -2.51
N ASN A 81 14.98 33.37 -1.36
CA ASN A 81 16.00 32.78 -0.50
C ASN A 81 15.56 32.84 0.97
N ILE A 82 15.99 31.86 1.76
CA ILE A 82 15.76 31.78 3.21
C ILE A 82 16.45 32.91 3.96
N ASP A 83 17.63 33.37 3.51
CA ASP A 83 18.38 34.43 4.20
C ASP A 83 17.61 35.75 4.24
N ASP A 84 16.94 36.10 3.14
CA ASP A 84 16.11 37.31 3.04
C ASP A 84 14.89 37.22 3.97
N ALA A 85 14.31 36.02 4.09
CA ALA A 85 13.19 35.77 4.98
C ALA A 85 13.62 35.84 6.46
N LEU A 86 14.80 35.32 6.80
CA LEU A 86 15.38 35.40 8.14
C LEU A 86 15.79 36.83 8.50
N ALA A 87 16.40 37.57 7.58
CA ALA A 87 16.72 38.98 7.77
C ALA A 87 15.45 39.81 8.00
N SER A 88 14.39 39.55 7.23
CA SER A 88 13.09 40.19 7.41
C SER A 88 12.47 39.84 8.77
N PHE A 89 12.55 38.57 9.20
CA PHE A 89 12.05 38.13 10.50
C PHE A 89 12.78 38.82 11.66
N ASN A 90 14.11 38.85 11.60
CA ASN A 90 14.96 39.50 12.60
C ASN A 90 14.71 41.02 12.63
N HIS A 91 14.61 41.67 11.48
CA HIS A 91 14.26 43.09 11.40
C HIS A 91 12.91 43.36 12.05
N MET A 92 11.90 42.52 11.79
CA MET A 92 10.58 42.65 12.41
C MET A 92 10.63 42.51 13.94
N LEU A 93 11.42 41.57 14.47
CA LEU A 93 11.61 41.34 15.91
C LEU A 93 12.22 42.54 16.65
N HIS A 94 13.11 43.29 16.00
CA HIS A 94 13.81 44.42 16.62
C HIS A 94 13.10 45.76 16.41
N ARG A 95 12.02 45.81 15.62
CA ARG A 95 11.28 47.04 15.34
C ARG A 95 10.42 47.42 16.55
N LYS A 96 10.46 48.69 16.95
CA LYS A 96 9.56 49.27 17.96
C LYS A 96 8.68 50.36 17.34
N PRO A 97 7.33 50.26 17.43
CA PRO A 97 6.56 49.19 18.06
C PRO A 97 6.63 47.85 17.29
N LEU A 98 6.42 46.75 17.99
CA LEU A 98 6.46 45.39 17.44
C LEU A 98 5.39 45.22 16.34
N PRO A 99 5.74 44.61 15.20
CA PRO A 99 4.76 44.28 14.16
C PRO A 99 3.69 43.30 14.66
N CYS A 100 2.52 43.32 14.02
CA CYS A 100 1.44 42.41 14.40
C CYS A 100 1.78 40.95 14.09
N ILE A 101 1.24 40.03 14.89
CA ILE A 101 1.44 38.58 14.75
C ILE A 101 1.15 38.06 13.33
N ILE A 102 0.19 38.67 12.63
CA ILE A 102 -0.19 38.29 11.26
C ILE A 102 0.98 38.42 10.29
N GLN A 103 1.83 39.45 10.44
CA GLN A 103 2.99 39.64 9.57
C GLN A 103 4.03 38.52 9.79
N PHE A 104 4.25 38.14 11.05
CA PHE A 104 5.11 37.00 11.39
C PHE A 104 4.54 35.69 10.84
N THR A 105 3.24 35.43 11.01
CA THR A 105 2.56 34.25 10.47
C THR A 105 2.72 34.14 8.94
N LYS A 106 2.57 35.25 8.21
CA LYS A 106 2.77 35.28 6.75
C LYS A 106 4.19 34.88 6.36
N LEU A 107 5.18 35.38 7.09
CA LEU A 107 6.59 35.08 6.87
C LEU A 107 6.91 33.60 7.16
N LEU A 108 6.42 33.06 8.29
CA LEU A 108 6.55 31.65 8.63
C LEU A 108 5.89 30.75 7.56
N SER A 109 4.71 31.13 7.06
CA SER A 109 4.04 30.40 5.98
C SER A 109 4.85 30.40 4.68
N ALA A 110 5.48 31.52 4.33
CA ALA A 110 6.36 31.62 3.16
C ALA A 110 7.59 30.70 3.31
N ILE A 111 8.19 30.63 4.50
CA ILE A 111 9.33 29.74 4.78
C ILE A 111 8.92 28.27 4.69
N VAL A 112 7.76 27.87 5.22
CA VAL A 112 7.26 26.49 5.10
C VAL A 112 7.06 26.08 3.64
N LYS A 113 6.61 26.99 2.77
CA LYS A 113 6.43 26.72 1.33
C LYS A 113 7.74 26.39 0.59
N MET A 114 8.89 26.76 1.14
CA MET A 114 10.21 26.36 0.61
C MET A 114 10.55 24.88 0.89
N GLY A 115 9.76 24.19 1.72
CA GLY A 115 9.74 22.73 1.81
C GLY A 115 10.86 22.06 2.62
N GLN A 116 11.88 22.81 3.09
CA GLN A 116 13.06 22.23 3.76
C GLN A 116 13.36 22.84 5.14
N TYR A 117 12.74 23.96 5.52
CA TYR A 117 13.11 24.76 6.71
C TYR A 117 12.16 24.59 7.90
N TYR A 118 11.64 23.38 8.14
CA TYR A 118 10.66 23.13 9.21
C TYR A 118 11.24 23.35 10.61
N ASP A 119 12.47 22.89 10.88
CA ASP A 119 13.17 23.12 12.15
C ASP A 119 13.43 24.62 12.39
N THR A 120 13.76 25.36 11.33
CA THR A 120 13.93 26.81 11.37
C THR A 120 12.63 27.49 11.80
N VAL A 121 11.50 27.15 11.18
CA VAL A 121 10.18 27.72 11.52
C VAL A 121 9.80 27.45 12.98
N ILE A 122 10.13 26.27 13.52
CA ILE A 122 9.91 25.94 14.94
C ILE A 122 10.75 26.87 15.83
N SER A 123 12.03 27.05 15.50
CA SER A 123 12.94 27.96 16.22
C SER A 123 12.45 29.41 16.20
N LEU A 124 12.07 29.92 15.02
CA LEU A 124 11.55 31.28 14.84
C LEU A 124 10.25 31.49 15.64
N THR A 125 9.36 30.51 15.66
CA THR A 125 8.13 30.60 16.45
C THR A 125 8.42 30.68 17.94
N LYS A 126 9.42 29.95 18.43
CA LYS A 126 9.87 30.04 19.83
C LYS A 126 10.47 31.41 20.16
N GLN A 127 11.27 31.99 19.26
CA GLN A 127 11.81 33.35 19.42
C GLN A 127 10.71 34.40 19.49
N MET A 128 9.69 34.27 18.65
CA MET A 128 8.50 35.12 18.65
C MET A 128 7.76 35.04 20.01
N GLU A 129 7.57 33.84 20.56
CA GLU A 129 6.97 33.65 21.89
C GLU A 129 7.80 34.30 23.00
N LEU A 130 9.14 34.15 22.96
CA LEU A 130 10.05 34.78 23.92
C LEU A 130 10.05 36.31 23.85
N ALA A 131 9.75 36.89 22.68
CA ALA A 131 9.56 38.32 22.51
C ALA A 131 8.20 38.85 22.99
N GLY A 132 7.37 37.99 23.59
CA GLY A 132 6.07 38.34 24.17
C GLY A 132 4.91 38.34 23.17
N LEU A 133 5.11 37.82 21.95
CA LEU A 133 4.05 37.70 20.95
C LEU A 133 3.32 36.36 21.11
N SER A 134 2.05 36.43 21.49
CA SER A 134 1.21 35.22 21.60
C SER A 134 0.87 34.63 20.23
N PRO A 135 1.16 33.33 19.96
CA PRO A 135 0.79 32.69 18.72
C PRO A 135 -0.72 32.63 18.53
N ASN A 136 -1.18 32.91 17.31
CA ASN A 136 -2.56 32.67 16.92
C ASN A 136 -2.75 31.25 16.37
N ILE A 137 -3.99 30.90 16.05
CA ILE A 137 -4.36 29.58 15.51
C ILE A 137 -3.62 29.21 14.22
N TYR A 138 -3.30 30.19 13.38
CA TYR A 138 -2.58 29.97 12.12
C TYR A 138 -1.11 29.64 12.38
N THR A 139 -0.44 30.35 13.28
CA THR A 139 0.94 30.04 13.68
C THR A 139 1.04 28.66 14.32
N LEU A 140 0.08 28.29 15.18
CA LEU A 140 0.04 26.95 15.79
C LEU A 140 -0.27 25.85 14.76
N SER A 141 -1.11 26.13 13.75
CA SER A 141 -1.34 25.19 12.63
C SER A 141 -0.11 25.02 11.74
N ILE A 142 0.67 26.07 11.53
CA ILE A 142 1.98 25.99 10.85
C ILE A 142 2.94 25.09 11.63
N LEU A 143 3.02 25.24 12.97
CA LEU A 143 3.84 24.37 13.81
C LEU A 143 3.42 22.90 13.73
N ILE A 144 2.12 22.61 13.72
CA ILE A 144 1.60 21.25 13.50
C ILE A 144 2.12 20.69 12.17
N ASN A 145 2.02 21.47 11.08
CA ASN A 145 2.52 21.05 9.78
C ASN A 145 4.04 20.76 9.82
N CYS A 146 4.84 21.63 10.46
CA CYS A 146 6.27 21.40 10.62
C CYS A 146 6.58 20.09 11.38
N PHE A 147 5.91 19.86 12.52
CA PHE A 147 6.11 18.63 13.29
C PHE A 147 5.66 17.37 12.53
N SER A 148 4.58 17.47 11.73
CA SER A 148 4.14 16.42 10.82
C SER A 148 5.22 16.08 9.79
N HIS A 149 5.83 17.08 9.14
CA HIS A 149 6.92 16.85 8.17
C HIS A 149 8.18 16.25 8.81
N LEU A 150 8.46 16.59 10.08
CA LEU A 150 9.58 16.03 10.85
C LEU A 150 9.26 14.69 11.52
N GLN A 151 8.09 14.10 11.27
CA GLN A 151 7.63 12.84 11.86
C GLN A 151 7.56 12.84 13.40
N ARG A 152 7.39 14.02 14.04
CA ARG A 152 7.29 14.18 15.51
C ARG A 152 5.83 14.36 15.96
N VAL A 153 5.14 13.24 16.07
CA VAL A 153 3.68 13.14 16.27
C VAL A 153 3.23 13.70 17.61
N ASP A 154 3.94 13.30 18.65
CA ASP A 154 3.75 13.70 20.04
C ASP A 154 3.75 15.23 20.18
N LEU A 155 4.67 15.90 19.49
CA LEU A 155 4.75 17.35 19.47
C LEU A 155 3.61 17.98 18.67
N ALA A 156 3.19 17.39 17.55
CA ALA A 156 2.04 17.89 16.79
C ALA A 156 0.73 17.84 17.60
N PHE A 157 0.48 16.74 18.33
CA PHE A 157 -0.66 16.64 19.25
C PHE A 157 -0.50 17.54 20.48
N SER A 158 0.71 17.75 20.98
CA SER A 158 0.99 18.73 22.05
C SER A 158 0.61 20.16 21.61
N VAL A 159 0.86 20.52 20.35
CA VAL A 159 0.41 21.82 19.81
C VAL A 159 -1.12 21.89 19.70
N LEU A 160 -1.81 20.80 19.32
CA LEU A 160 -3.29 20.75 19.37
C LEU A 160 -3.81 20.94 20.81
N ALA A 161 -3.17 20.30 21.79
CA ALA A 161 -3.50 20.49 23.20
C ALA A 161 -3.22 21.94 23.66
N LYS A 162 -2.14 22.57 23.17
CA LYS A 162 -1.84 24.00 23.41
C LYS A 162 -2.94 24.91 22.84
N ILE A 163 -3.43 24.64 21.63
CA ILE A 163 -4.56 25.36 21.02
C ILE A 163 -5.78 25.34 21.98
N ILE A 164 -6.16 24.15 22.44
CA ILE A 164 -7.30 23.97 23.35
C ILE A 164 -7.07 24.67 24.69
N LYS A 165 -5.88 24.52 25.29
CA LYS A 165 -5.53 25.13 26.58
C LYS A 165 -5.54 26.66 26.55
N LEU A 166 -5.22 27.26 25.40
CA LEU A 166 -5.27 28.71 25.18
C LEU A 166 -6.69 29.23 24.92
N GLY A 167 -7.71 28.36 24.91
CA GLY A 167 -9.09 28.72 24.57
C GLY A 167 -9.29 29.04 23.09
N LEU A 168 -8.33 28.68 22.23
CA LEU A 168 -8.43 28.83 20.78
C LEU A 168 -9.23 27.65 20.21
N GLN A 169 -10.07 27.92 19.21
CA GLN A 169 -10.81 26.87 18.51
C GLN A 169 -9.94 26.27 17.39
N PRO A 170 -9.64 24.95 17.42
CA PRO A 170 -9.00 24.29 16.30
C PRO A 170 -9.82 24.47 15.02
N THR A 171 -9.13 24.62 13.88
CA THR A 171 -9.79 24.81 12.59
C THR A 171 -9.78 23.52 11.77
N ILE A 172 -10.56 23.48 10.69
CA ILE A 172 -10.50 22.40 9.70
C ILE A 172 -9.07 22.15 9.19
N VAL A 173 -8.26 23.21 9.01
CA VAL A 173 -6.88 23.10 8.56
C VAL A 173 -6.02 22.37 9.60
N THR A 174 -6.24 22.67 10.89
CA THR A 174 -5.54 22.04 12.01
C THR A 174 -5.80 20.53 12.03
N PHE A 175 -7.07 20.12 11.98
CA PHE A 175 -7.47 18.71 11.96
C PHE A 175 -7.02 18.00 10.69
N THR A 176 -7.26 18.59 9.51
CA THR A 176 -6.95 17.94 8.24
C THR A 176 -5.45 17.71 8.06
N THR A 177 -4.60 18.61 8.58
CA THR A 177 -3.15 18.44 8.56
C THR A 177 -2.72 17.21 9.37
N LEU A 178 -3.25 17.06 10.59
CA LEU A 178 -2.97 15.91 11.45
C LEU A 178 -3.53 14.61 10.85
N ILE A 179 -4.76 14.63 10.34
CA ILE A 179 -5.42 13.49 9.69
C ILE A 179 -4.61 13.02 8.47
N ASN A 180 -4.23 13.93 7.57
CA ASN A 180 -3.41 13.61 6.40
C ASN A 180 -2.08 12.96 6.81
N TRP A 181 -1.44 13.51 7.83
CA TRP A 181 -0.20 12.96 8.35
C TRP A 181 -0.40 11.56 8.97
N LEU A 182 -1.45 11.35 9.77
CA LEU A 182 -1.80 10.04 10.34
C LEU A 182 -2.03 8.99 9.24
N CYS A 183 -2.75 9.36 8.17
CA CYS A 183 -2.95 8.50 7.01
C CYS A 183 -1.63 8.19 6.28
N LYS A 184 -0.69 9.13 6.19
CA LYS A 184 0.63 8.90 5.58
C LYS A 184 1.52 7.94 6.38
N VAL A 185 1.44 7.99 7.71
CA VAL A 185 2.24 7.13 8.61
C VAL A 185 1.54 5.81 8.92
N GLY A 186 0.34 5.60 8.40
CA GLY A 186 -0.39 4.34 8.52
C GLY A 186 -1.23 4.20 9.80
N LYS A 187 -1.44 5.29 10.55
CA LYS A 187 -2.21 5.30 11.81
C LYS A 187 -3.69 5.65 11.55
N PHE A 188 -4.38 4.81 10.78
CA PHE A 188 -5.73 5.10 10.27
C PHE A 188 -6.82 5.15 11.35
N ALA A 189 -6.75 4.29 12.37
CA ALA A 189 -7.72 4.33 13.49
C ALA A 189 -7.70 5.69 14.21
N GLN A 190 -6.50 6.19 14.51
CA GLN A 190 -6.32 7.53 15.11
C GLN A 190 -6.77 8.65 14.16
N ALA A 191 -6.61 8.47 12.84
CA ALA A 191 -7.10 9.44 11.86
C ALA A 191 -8.63 9.52 11.85
N MET A 192 -9.31 8.38 11.96
CA MET A 192 -10.77 8.31 12.09
C MET A 192 -11.26 8.89 13.40
N GLU A 193 -10.63 8.56 14.53
CA GLU A 193 -10.95 9.14 15.84
C GLU A 193 -10.83 10.68 15.82
N LEU A 194 -9.77 11.20 15.20
CA LEU A 194 -9.56 12.64 15.10
C LEU A 194 -10.58 13.33 14.16
N PHE A 195 -11.03 12.62 13.13
CA PHE A 195 -12.12 13.09 12.27
C PHE A 195 -13.46 13.14 13.01
N ASP A 196 -13.78 12.11 13.78
CA ASP A 196 -15.00 12.07 14.59
C ASP A 196 -14.98 13.15 15.68
N ASP A 197 -13.83 13.39 16.34
CA ASP A 197 -13.64 14.51 17.30
C ASP A 197 -13.82 15.88 16.62
N MET A 198 -13.28 16.06 15.40
CA MET A 198 -13.49 17.27 14.61
C MET A 198 -14.98 17.54 14.36
N VAL A 199 -15.72 16.51 13.93
CA VAL A 199 -17.17 16.61 13.68
C VAL A 199 -17.94 16.87 14.99
N ALA A 200 -17.59 16.17 16.07
CA ALA A 200 -18.23 16.34 17.39
C ALA A 200 -18.03 17.75 17.97
N ARG A 201 -16.93 18.42 17.64
CA ARG A 201 -16.67 19.83 17.98
C ARG A 201 -17.39 20.83 17.09
N GLY A 202 -18.17 20.38 16.12
CA GLY A 202 -18.90 21.23 15.17
C GLY A 202 -18.05 21.77 14.03
N CYS A 203 -16.80 21.30 13.84
CA CYS A 203 -16.00 21.64 12.68
C CYS A 203 -16.49 20.85 11.48
N ARG A 204 -17.12 21.53 10.50
CA ARG A 204 -17.62 20.90 9.28
C ARG A 204 -16.48 20.50 8.36
N PRO A 205 -16.33 19.20 8.01
CA PRO A 205 -15.31 18.77 7.05
C PRO A 205 -15.63 19.24 5.62
N ASP A 206 -14.59 19.56 4.87
CA ASP A 206 -14.67 19.93 3.47
C ASP A 206 -14.31 18.73 2.56
N VAL A 207 -14.39 18.95 1.25
CA VAL A 207 -14.08 17.96 0.22
C VAL A 207 -12.66 17.39 0.41
N TYR A 208 -11.71 18.24 0.82
CA TYR A 208 -10.32 17.83 0.99
C TYR A 208 -10.15 16.95 2.24
N THR A 209 -10.79 17.28 3.36
CA THR A 209 -10.79 16.44 4.58
C THR A 209 -11.39 15.07 4.32
N TYR A 210 -12.58 15.01 3.70
CA TYR A 210 -13.23 13.74 3.35
C TYR A 210 -12.36 12.90 2.40
N THR A 211 -11.86 13.51 1.32
CA THR A 211 -11.02 12.81 0.32
C THR A 211 -9.72 12.30 0.94
N THR A 212 -9.14 13.04 1.89
CA THR A 212 -7.92 12.62 2.61
C THR A 212 -8.14 11.32 3.38
N ILE A 213 -9.24 11.22 4.12
CA ILE A 213 -9.57 10.03 4.92
C ILE A 213 -9.99 8.87 4.02
N ILE A 214 -10.83 9.14 3.02
CA ILE A 214 -11.23 8.16 2.02
C ILE A 214 -9.99 7.55 1.37
N ASN A 215 -9.02 8.36 0.95
CA ASN A 215 -7.74 7.88 0.42
C ASN A 215 -6.95 7.07 1.46
N GLY A 216 -6.97 7.49 2.73
CA GLY A 216 -6.37 6.74 3.83
C GLY A 216 -6.97 5.34 3.98
N LEU A 217 -8.30 5.23 4.06
CA LEU A 217 -9.02 3.96 4.16
C LEU A 217 -8.80 3.08 2.91
N CYS A 218 -8.81 3.69 1.72
CA CYS A 218 -8.50 3.02 0.46
C CYS A 218 -7.10 2.39 0.46
N LYS A 219 -6.11 3.02 1.11
CA LYS A 219 -4.74 2.49 1.18
C LYS A 219 -4.60 1.26 2.08
N ILE A 220 -5.52 1.02 3.01
CA ILE A 220 -5.54 -0.17 3.86
C ILE A 220 -6.50 -1.26 3.38
N GLY A 221 -7.17 -1.06 2.24
CA GLY A 221 -8.16 -2.00 1.72
C GLY A 221 -9.52 -1.95 2.44
N GLU A 222 -9.75 -0.92 3.27
CA GLU A 222 -11.05 -0.69 3.93
C GLU A 222 -12.01 0.05 2.97
N THR A 223 -12.22 -0.55 1.78
CA THR A 223 -13.03 0.00 0.68
C THR A 223 -14.49 0.22 1.06
N ALA A 224 -15.06 -0.66 1.89
CA ALA A 224 -16.43 -0.52 2.38
C ALA A 224 -16.60 0.71 3.30
N ALA A 225 -15.64 0.94 4.20
CA ALA A 225 -15.64 2.13 5.05
C ALA A 225 -15.45 3.42 4.24
N ALA A 226 -14.61 3.38 3.20
CA ALA A 226 -14.42 4.49 2.27
C ALA A 226 -15.72 4.84 1.50
N ALA A 227 -16.45 3.84 1.00
CA ALA A 227 -17.75 4.03 0.37
C ALA A 227 -18.81 4.56 1.37
N GLY A 228 -18.77 4.09 2.62
CA GLY A 228 -19.61 4.63 3.70
C GLY A 228 -19.33 6.11 3.99
N LEU A 229 -18.07 6.54 3.99
CA LEU A 229 -17.70 7.95 4.13
C LEU A 229 -18.11 8.80 2.95
N LEU A 230 -18.07 8.28 1.71
CA LEU A 230 -18.61 8.98 0.54
C LEU A 230 -20.09 9.30 0.72
N LYS A 231 -20.88 8.34 1.21
CA LYS A 231 -22.31 8.56 1.49
C LYS A 231 -22.52 9.61 2.60
N LYS A 232 -21.77 9.53 3.70
CA LYS A 232 -21.82 10.53 4.78
C LYS A 232 -21.44 11.94 4.29
N MET A 233 -20.46 12.02 3.38
CA MET A 233 -20.04 13.27 2.75
C MET A 233 -21.21 13.91 1.97
N GLU A 234 -21.94 13.12 1.18
CA GLU A 234 -23.14 13.57 0.46
C GLU A 234 -24.29 13.96 1.41
N GLU A 235 -24.56 13.15 2.44
CA GLU A 235 -25.59 13.42 3.46
C GLU A 235 -25.31 14.71 4.25
N ALA A 236 -24.03 15.04 4.46
CA ALA A 236 -23.60 16.29 5.07
C ALA A 236 -23.68 17.51 4.11
N GLY A 237 -24.13 17.32 2.86
CA GLY A 237 -24.21 18.36 1.84
C GLY A 237 -22.86 18.76 1.24
N CYS A 238 -21.80 17.97 1.48
CA CYS A 238 -20.49 18.19 0.89
C CYS A 238 -20.40 17.39 -0.41
N GLN A 239 -20.34 18.06 -1.57
CA GLN A 239 -20.38 17.35 -2.86
C GLN A 239 -19.03 16.69 -3.19
N PRO A 240 -18.97 15.36 -3.40
CA PRO A 240 -17.75 14.70 -3.83
C PRO A 240 -17.33 15.17 -5.21
N ASN A 241 -16.02 15.17 -5.48
CA ASN A 241 -15.48 15.56 -6.78
C ASN A 241 -14.86 14.35 -7.50
N VAL A 242 -14.33 14.59 -8.71
CA VAL A 242 -13.67 13.55 -9.51
C VAL A 242 -12.56 12.81 -8.74
N VAL A 243 -11.78 13.51 -7.91
CA VAL A 243 -10.71 12.91 -7.12
C VAL A 243 -11.25 11.98 -6.05
N THR A 244 -12.35 12.35 -5.38
CA THR A 244 -12.99 11.50 -4.38
C THR A 244 -13.47 10.19 -4.99
N TYR A 245 -14.20 10.28 -6.12
CA TYR A 245 -14.71 9.10 -6.83
C TYR A 245 -13.59 8.24 -7.39
N SER A 246 -12.63 8.84 -8.08
CA SER A 246 -11.55 8.11 -8.75
C SER A 246 -10.63 7.40 -7.76
N THR A 247 -10.42 7.97 -6.56
CA THR A 247 -9.69 7.31 -5.46
C THR A 247 -10.39 6.03 -5.00
N ILE A 248 -11.73 6.04 -4.88
CA ILE A 248 -12.51 4.87 -4.47
C ILE A 248 -12.58 3.83 -5.60
N ILE A 249 -12.73 4.25 -6.84
CA ILE A 249 -12.69 3.35 -8.01
C ILE A 249 -11.34 2.63 -8.09
N ASP A 250 -10.24 3.37 -7.93
CA ASP A 250 -8.89 2.83 -7.93
C ASP A 250 -8.63 1.85 -6.79
N SER A 251 -9.24 2.06 -5.62
CA SER A 251 -9.11 1.15 -4.48
C SER A 251 -9.91 -0.14 -4.67
N HIS A 252 -11.14 -0.07 -5.18
CA HIS A 252 -11.91 -1.27 -5.54
C HIS A 252 -11.20 -2.10 -6.61
N ARG A 253 -10.54 -1.43 -7.58
CA ARG A 253 -9.65 -2.11 -8.55
C ARG A 253 -8.48 -2.83 -7.85
N LYS A 254 -7.89 -2.24 -6.80
CA LYS A 254 -6.76 -2.84 -6.03
C LYS A 254 -7.24 -4.07 -5.27
N ASP A 255 -8.45 -4.00 -4.72
CA ASP A 255 -9.09 -5.05 -3.94
C ASP A 255 -9.75 -6.13 -4.80
N ARG A 256 -9.56 -6.11 -6.12
CA ARG A 256 -10.12 -7.07 -7.09
C ARG A 256 -11.65 -7.07 -7.18
N ARG A 257 -12.30 -5.96 -6.81
CA ARG A 257 -13.77 -5.81 -6.84
C ARG A 257 -14.20 -4.87 -7.96
N VAL A 258 -13.99 -5.29 -9.20
CA VAL A 258 -14.17 -4.42 -10.39
C VAL A 258 -15.64 -4.08 -10.66
N ASN A 259 -16.58 -4.97 -10.35
CA ASN A 259 -18.02 -4.70 -10.50
C ASN A 259 -18.47 -3.51 -9.64
N GLU A 260 -18.05 -3.48 -8.38
CA GLU A 260 -18.34 -2.37 -7.46
C GLU A 260 -17.68 -1.06 -7.93
N ALA A 261 -16.50 -1.15 -8.54
CA ALA A 261 -15.85 0.00 -9.17
C ALA A 261 -16.67 0.56 -10.36
N LEU A 262 -17.27 -0.31 -11.18
CA LEU A 262 -18.18 0.08 -12.26
C LEU A 262 -19.50 0.67 -11.75
N ASP A 263 -20.02 0.17 -10.63
CA ASP A 263 -21.21 0.73 -9.98
C ASP A 263 -20.94 2.16 -9.50
N ILE A 264 -19.79 2.39 -8.86
CA ILE A 264 -19.36 3.74 -8.43
C ILE A 264 -19.13 4.66 -9.63
N PHE A 265 -18.54 4.15 -10.72
CA PHE A 265 -18.36 4.90 -11.96
C PHE A 265 -19.70 5.32 -12.58
N SER A 266 -20.67 4.41 -12.61
CA SER A 266 -22.02 4.69 -13.09
C SER A 266 -22.71 5.73 -12.20
N TYR A 267 -22.58 5.59 -10.88
CA TYR A 267 -23.11 6.55 -9.91
C TYR A 267 -22.51 7.95 -10.07
N MET A 268 -21.19 8.05 -10.27
CA MET A 268 -20.48 9.30 -10.55
C MET A 268 -21.05 10.01 -11.79
N LYS A 269 -21.33 9.26 -12.87
CA LYS A 269 -21.94 9.80 -14.09
C LYS A 269 -23.38 10.26 -13.87
N VAL A 270 -24.19 9.51 -13.12
CA VAL A 270 -25.56 9.90 -12.75
C VAL A 270 -25.59 11.20 -11.95
N LYS A 271 -24.57 11.45 -11.13
CA LYS A 271 -24.37 12.72 -10.40
C LYS A 271 -23.89 13.87 -11.28
N GLY A 272 -23.67 13.64 -12.58
CA GLY A 272 -23.19 14.65 -13.52
C GLY A 272 -21.71 15.01 -13.32
N ILE A 273 -20.93 14.17 -12.63
CA ILE A 273 -19.50 14.40 -12.44
C ILE A 273 -18.77 13.69 -13.58
N SER A 274 -18.09 14.44 -14.43
CA SER A 274 -17.36 13.89 -15.58
C SER A 274 -16.13 13.09 -15.15
N PRO A 275 -16.02 11.81 -15.54
CA PRO A 275 -14.81 11.02 -15.34
C PRO A 275 -13.61 11.60 -16.06
N ASP A 276 -12.44 11.50 -15.45
CA ASP A 276 -11.16 11.90 -16.04
C ASP A 276 -10.36 10.69 -16.55
N ILE A 277 -9.21 10.97 -17.17
CA ILE A 277 -8.31 9.94 -17.69
C ILE A 277 -7.87 8.94 -16.62
N PHE A 278 -7.65 9.39 -15.38
CA PHE A 278 -7.26 8.53 -14.28
C PHE A 278 -8.37 7.53 -13.95
N THR A 279 -9.62 8.00 -13.90
CA THR A 279 -10.81 7.15 -13.65
C THR A 279 -10.94 6.05 -14.71
N TYR A 280 -10.82 6.40 -16.00
CA TYR A 280 -10.84 5.42 -17.09
C TYR A 280 -9.67 4.43 -17.00
N ASN A 281 -8.44 4.92 -16.77
CA ASN A 281 -7.26 4.08 -16.66
C ASN A 281 -7.39 3.05 -15.52
N SER A 282 -7.91 3.46 -14.35
CA SER A 282 -8.15 2.54 -13.23
C SER A 282 -9.17 1.46 -13.58
N LEU A 283 -10.26 1.79 -14.27
CA LEU A 283 -11.27 0.80 -14.68
C LEU A 283 -10.77 -0.14 -15.76
N ILE A 284 -10.15 0.40 -16.83
CA ILE A 284 -9.59 -0.39 -17.93
C ILE A 284 -8.53 -1.36 -17.37
N GLN A 285 -7.65 -0.90 -16.49
CA GLN A 285 -6.67 -1.77 -15.84
C GLN A 285 -7.33 -2.86 -14.98
N GLY A 286 -8.40 -2.52 -14.26
CA GLY A 286 -9.19 -3.49 -13.51
C GLY A 286 -9.74 -4.58 -14.43
N LEU A 287 -10.53 -4.19 -15.43
CA LEU A 287 -11.17 -5.09 -16.38
C LEU A 287 -10.18 -5.98 -17.11
N CYS A 288 -9.08 -5.42 -17.61
CA CYS A 288 -8.05 -6.20 -18.29
C CYS A 288 -7.38 -7.22 -17.37
N ASN A 289 -7.17 -6.92 -16.08
CA ASN A 289 -6.63 -7.87 -15.11
C ASN A 289 -7.56 -9.08 -14.84
N PHE A 290 -8.86 -8.97 -15.13
CA PHE A 290 -9.84 -10.06 -15.03
C PHE A 290 -10.27 -10.59 -16.40
N SER A 291 -9.49 -10.32 -17.46
CA SER A 291 -9.77 -10.75 -18.83
C SER A 291 -11.15 -10.32 -19.36
N GLN A 292 -11.70 -9.20 -18.86
CA GLN A 292 -12.95 -8.59 -19.32
C GLN A 292 -12.70 -7.58 -20.45
N TRP A 293 -12.21 -8.09 -21.58
CA TRP A 293 -11.71 -7.27 -22.70
C TRP A 293 -12.78 -6.49 -23.44
N LYS A 294 -14.00 -7.04 -23.51
CA LYS A 294 -15.11 -6.40 -24.22
C LYS A 294 -15.51 -5.12 -23.51
N GLU A 295 -15.62 -5.18 -22.19
CA GLU A 295 -15.90 -4.05 -21.32
C GLU A 295 -14.75 -3.05 -21.33
N ALA A 296 -13.50 -3.51 -21.25
CA ALA A 296 -12.33 -2.62 -21.31
C ALA A 296 -12.26 -1.85 -22.64
N SER A 297 -12.54 -2.52 -23.77
CA SER A 297 -12.58 -1.91 -25.09
C SER A 297 -13.75 -0.92 -25.22
N ALA A 298 -14.90 -1.23 -24.61
CA ALA A 298 -16.05 -0.33 -24.57
C ALA A 298 -15.71 0.96 -23.80
N LEU A 299 -15.05 0.86 -22.64
CA LEU A 299 -14.59 2.04 -21.88
C LEU A 299 -13.55 2.86 -22.64
N LEU A 300 -12.63 2.21 -23.37
CA LEU A 300 -11.66 2.92 -24.20
C LEU A 300 -12.34 3.70 -25.35
N ASN A 301 -13.36 3.11 -25.98
CA ASN A 301 -14.15 3.78 -27.02
C ASN A 301 -15.00 4.91 -26.44
N GLU A 302 -15.59 4.71 -25.26
CA GLU A 302 -16.31 5.76 -24.53
C GLU A 302 -15.40 6.94 -24.22
N MET A 303 -14.23 6.68 -23.64
CA MET A 303 -13.19 7.67 -23.35
C MET A 303 -12.84 8.52 -24.59
N ARG A 304 -12.65 7.86 -25.74
CA ARG A 304 -12.40 8.53 -27.03
C ARG A 304 -13.60 9.34 -27.52
N SER A 305 -14.82 8.83 -27.37
CA SER A 305 -16.05 9.54 -27.77
C SER A 305 -16.30 10.82 -26.95
N LEU A 306 -15.76 10.87 -25.73
CA LEU A 306 -15.77 12.05 -24.85
C LEU A 306 -14.58 12.98 -25.09
N ASN A 307 -13.79 12.75 -26.15
CA ASN A 307 -12.55 13.47 -26.47
C ASN A 307 -11.48 13.43 -25.36
N ILE A 308 -11.51 12.41 -24.50
CA ILE A 308 -10.44 12.15 -23.54
C ILE A 308 -9.41 11.27 -24.26
N MET A 309 -8.23 11.81 -24.51
CA MET A 309 -7.20 11.09 -25.28
C MET A 309 -6.46 10.08 -24.40
N PRO A 310 -6.32 8.82 -24.84
CA PRO A 310 -5.45 7.84 -24.18
C PRO A 310 -4.02 8.37 -24.03
N ASP A 311 -3.44 8.19 -22.85
CA ASP A 311 -2.08 8.59 -22.55
C ASP A 311 -1.14 7.38 -22.46
N ILE A 312 0.13 7.66 -22.12
CA ILE A 312 1.16 6.62 -21.90
C ILE A 312 0.68 5.56 -20.89
N VAL A 313 -0.07 5.94 -19.86
CA VAL A 313 -0.56 5.01 -18.84
C VAL A 313 -1.64 4.10 -19.43
N THR A 314 -2.58 4.64 -20.22
CA THR A 314 -3.59 3.84 -20.91
C THR A 314 -2.96 2.79 -21.81
N PHE A 315 -1.99 3.20 -22.66
CA PHE A 315 -1.33 2.28 -23.57
C PHE A 315 -0.47 1.24 -22.84
N ASN A 316 0.24 1.62 -21.77
CA ASN A 316 0.99 0.69 -20.95
C ASN A 316 0.11 -0.39 -20.32
N VAL A 317 -1.07 -0.02 -19.83
CA VAL A 317 -2.06 -0.99 -19.32
C VAL A 317 -2.49 -1.97 -20.41
N LEU A 318 -2.83 -1.49 -21.61
CA LEU A 318 -3.24 -2.35 -22.72
C LEU A 318 -2.12 -3.30 -23.15
N VAL A 319 -0.90 -2.78 -23.33
CA VAL A 319 0.27 -3.58 -23.74
C VAL A 319 0.60 -4.65 -22.70
N ASP A 320 0.68 -4.28 -21.41
CA ASP A 320 0.98 -5.22 -20.31
C ASP A 320 -0.04 -6.36 -20.22
N THR A 321 -1.31 -6.00 -20.30
CA THR A 321 -2.40 -6.96 -20.13
C THR A 321 -2.47 -7.92 -21.33
N ILE A 322 -2.38 -7.43 -22.57
CA ILE A 322 -2.35 -8.26 -23.78
C ILE A 322 -1.12 -9.19 -23.77
N CYS A 323 0.03 -8.71 -23.30
CA CYS A 323 1.25 -9.52 -23.17
C CYS A 323 1.09 -10.65 -22.15
N LYS A 324 0.42 -10.41 -21.01
CA LYS A 324 0.14 -11.43 -20.00
C LYS A 324 -0.80 -12.53 -20.49
N GLU A 325 -1.66 -12.24 -21.48
CA GLU A 325 -2.47 -13.26 -22.16
C GLU A 325 -1.71 -14.05 -23.24
N GLY A 326 -0.46 -13.70 -23.52
CA GLY A 326 0.35 -14.34 -24.57
C GLY A 326 0.09 -13.84 -25.99
N LYS A 327 -0.78 -12.84 -26.17
CA LYS A 327 -1.13 -12.22 -27.46
C LYS A 327 -0.13 -11.14 -27.88
N VAL A 328 1.16 -11.44 -27.79
CA VAL A 328 2.25 -10.46 -27.97
C VAL A 328 2.19 -9.74 -29.34
N SER A 329 1.72 -10.40 -30.39
CA SER A 329 1.52 -9.79 -31.72
C SER A 329 0.48 -8.67 -31.73
N GLU A 330 -0.61 -8.81 -30.98
CA GLU A 330 -1.62 -7.74 -30.82
C GLU A 330 -1.03 -6.57 -30.01
N ALA A 331 -0.23 -6.86 -28.99
CA ALA A 331 0.45 -5.84 -28.19
C ALA A 331 1.43 -4.99 -29.03
N GLN A 332 2.10 -5.58 -30.03
CA GLN A 332 2.89 -4.83 -31.00
C GLN A 332 2.03 -3.91 -31.88
N GLY A 333 0.81 -4.32 -32.23
CA GLY A 333 -0.16 -3.46 -32.92
C GLY A 333 -0.56 -2.25 -32.08
N VAL A 334 -0.74 -2.45 -30.77
CA VAL A 334 -0.99 -1.34 -29.81
C VAL A 334 0.21 -0.40 -29.74
N LEU A 335 1.45 -0.91 -29.67
CA LEU A 335 2.67 -0.09 -29.70
C LEU A 335 2.77 0.77 -30.97
N LYS A 336 2.42 0.21 -32.12
CA LYS A 336 2.38 0.93 -33.39
C LYS A 336 1.34 2.06 -33.36
N THR A 337 0.12 1.73 -32.93
CA THR A 337 -0.98 2.71 -32.78
C THR A 337 -0.61 3.85 -31.83
N MET A 338 0.02 3.52 -30.71
CA MET A 338 0.53 4.48 -29.73
C MET A 338 1.53 5.46 -30.35
N THR A 339 2.48 4.95 -31.15
CA THR A 339 3.47 5.78 -31.87
C THR A 339 2.82 6.64 -32.96
N GLU A 340 1.86 6.10 -33.72
CA GLU A 340 1.10 6.84 -34.74
C GLU A 340 0.27 7.99 -34.14
N MET A 341 -0.16 7.84 -32.88
CA MET A 341 -0.85 8.87 -32.12
C MET A 341 0.10 9.88 -31.46
N GLY A 342 1.41 9.77 -31.67
CA GLY A 342 2.42 10.66 -31.11
C GLY A 342 2.68 10.44 -29.61
N VAL A 343 2.26 9.31 -29.05
CA VAL A 343 2.58 8.92 -27.68
C VAL A 343 3.84 8.06 -27.73
N GLU A 344 4.96 8.56 -27.19
CA GLU A 344 6.23 7.84 -27.23
C GLU A 344 6.27 6.69 -26.19
N PRO A 345 6.65 5.47 -26.61
CA PRO A 345 6.84 4.34 -25.69
C PRO A 345 7.91 4.60 -24.62
N ASP A 346 7.63 4.18 -23.39
CA ASP A 346 8.55 4.32 -22.26
C ASP A 346 9.12 2.97 -21.79
N VAL A 347 9.92 3.00 -20.72
CA VAL A 347 10.53 1.81 -20.12
C VAL A 347 9.48 0.77 -19.72
N VAL A 348 8.29 1.21 -19.28
CA VAL A 348 7.20 0.32 -18.90
C VAL A 348 6.61 -0.35 -20.13
N THR A 349 6.36 0.39 -21.22
CA THR A 349 5.86 -0.18 -22.48
C THR A 349 6.78 -1.29 -23.00
N TYR A 350 8.08 -1.00 -23.08
CA TYR A 350 9.08 -1.96 -23.56
C TYR A 350 9.23 -3.16 -22.63
N SER A 351 9.28 -2.93 -21.31
CA SER A 351 9.39 -3.98 -20.31
C SER A 351 8.19 -4.94 -20.35
N SER A 352 6.97 -4.43 -20.56
CA SER A 352 5.77 -5.26 -20.72
C SER A 352 5.81 -6.15 -21.96
N LEU A 353 6.24 -5.62 -23.12
CA LEU A 353 6.44 -6.42 -24.34
C LEU A 353 7.54 -7.47 -24.17
N MET A 354 8.68 -7.08 -23.61
CA MET A 354 9.79 -7.99 -23.31
C MET A 354 9.33 -9.12 -22.37
N TYR A 355 8.50 -8.79 -21.38
CA TYR A 355 7.93 -9.78 -20.46
C TYR A 355 7.02 -10.76 -21.20
N GLY A 356 6.15 -10.27 -22.09
CA GLY A 356 5.33 -11.11 -22.96
C GLY A 356 6.14 -12.11 -23.79
N TYR A 357 7.22 -11.66 -24.44
CA TYR A 357 8.13 -12.55 -25.17
C TYR A 357 8.87 -13.54 -24.25
N SER A 358 9.31 -13.09 -23.08
CA SER A 358 9.96 -13.93 -22.07
C SER A 358 9.04 -15.03 -21.51
N LEU A 359 7.72 -14.77 -21.40
CA LEU A 359 6.73 -15.79 -21.04
C LEU A 359 6.61 -16.89 -22.11
N ARG A 360 6.72 -16.52 -23.39
CA ARG A 360 6.71 -17.45 -24.53
C ARG A 360 8.07 -18.13 -24.79
N SER A 361 9.06 -17.90 -23.93
CA SER A 361 10.44 -18.38 -24.11
C SER A 361 11.13 -17.85 -25.37
N GLU A 362 10.61 -16.76 -25.96
CA GLU A 362 11.14 -16.09 -27.14
C GLU A 362 12.16 -15.00 -26.73
N VAL A 363 13.22 -15.43 -26.04
CA VAL A 363 14.20 -14.51 -25.42
C VAL A 363 14.99 -13.66 -26.42
N VAL A 364 15.10 -14.10 -27.67
CA VAL A 364 15.78 -13.35 -28.74
C VAL A 364 14.98 -12.09 -29.11
N GLU A 365 13.65 -12.20 -29.23
CA GLU A 365 12.79 -11.05 -29.51
C GLU A 365 12.72 -10.10 -28.30
N ALA A 366 12.69 -10.65 -27.08
CA ALA A 366 12.81 -9.85 -25.87
C ALA A 366 14.12 -9.05 -25.83
N ARG A 367 15.24 -9.66 -26.24
CA ARG A 367 16.55 -8.99 -26.34
C ARG A 367 16.54 -7.88 -27.40
N LYS A 368 15.94 -8.10 -28.57
CA LYS A 368 15.80 -7.05 -29.61
C LYS A 368 15.02 -5.85 -29.10
N LEU A 369 13.94 -6.07 -28.34
CA LEU A 369 13.18 -4.99 -27.72
C LEU A 369 13.98 -4.23 -26.67
N PHE A 370 14.81 -4.92 -25.89
CA PHE A 370 15.70 -4.28 -24.93
C PHE A 370 16.73 -3.37 -25.62
N ASP A 371 17.35 -3.86 -26.70
CA ASP A 371 18.29 -3.05 -27.49
C ASP A 371 17.55 -1.87 -28.17
N ALA A 372 16.34 -2.08 -28.67
CA ALA A 372 15.50 -1.01 -29.24
C ALA A 372 15.11 0.06 -28.21
N MET A 373 14.83 -0.33 -26.97
CA MET A 373 14.57 0.58 -25.86
C MET A 373 15.78 1.50 -25.63
N ILE A 374 16.99 0.94 -25.61
CA ILE A 374 18.24 1.70 -25.46
C ILE A 374 18.46 2.65 -26.65
N THR A 375 18.28 2.20 -27.89
CA THR A 375 18.51 3.05 -29.07
C THR A 375 17.53 4.20 -29.18
N LYS A 376 16.31 4.05 -28.65
CA LYS A 376 15.33 5.15 -28.52
C LYS A 376 15.59 6.08 -27.32
N GLY A 377 16.65 5.85 -26.56
CA GLY A 377 17.04 6.70 -25.43
C GLY A 377 16.33 6.38 -24.11
N CYS A 378 15.52 5.32 -24.05
CA CYS A 378 14.93 4.83 -22.81
C CYS A 378 15.99 4.06 -22.02
N LYS A 379 16.35 4.53 -20.82
CA LYS A 379 17.35 3.88 -19.96
C LYS A 379 16.73 2.64 -19.30
N PRO A 380 17.27 1.43 -19.52
CA PRO A 380 16.81 0.25 -18.81
C PRO A 380 16.93 0.40 -17.30
N ASP A 381 15.96 -0.13 -16.57
CA ASP A 381 16.01 -0.21 -15.12
C ASP A 381 16.26 -1.65 -14.64
N VAL A 382 16.30 -1.84 -13.32
CA VAL A 382 16.48 -3.16 -12.69
C VAL A 382 15.37 -4.13 -13.11
N PHE A 383 14.16 -3.66 -13.38
CA PHE A 383 13.05 -4.50 -13.80
C PHE A 383 13.24 -5.02 -15.23
N SER A 384 13.64 -4.15 -16.17
CA SER A 384 13.96 -4.54 -17.56
C SER A 384 15.04 -5.62 -17.63
N TYR A 385 16.13 -5.49 -16.84
CA TYR A 385 17.17 -6.52 -16.75
C TYR A 385 16.63 -7.84 -16.18
N ASN A 386 15.84 -7.78 -15.11
CA ASN A 386 15.29 -8.99 -14.48
C ASN A 386 14.36 -9.79 -15.39
N ILE A 387 13.63 -9.11 -16.29
CA ILE A 387 12.80 -9.79 -17.31
C ILE A 387 13.66 -10.67 -18.22
N LEU A 388 14.79 -10.15 -18.72
CA LEU A 388 15.70 -10.90 -19.57
C LEU A 388 16.41 -12.00 -18.78
N ILE A 389 16.95 -11.70 -17.60
CA ILE A 389 17.61 -12.70 -16.74
C ILE A 389 16.67 -13.88 -16.49
N ASN A 390 15.40 -13.61 -16.14
CA ASN A 390 14.39 -14.66 -15.96
C ASN A 390 14.13 -15.44 -17.26
N GLY A 391 14.01 -14.74 -18.40
CA GLY A 391 13.81 -15.36 -19.70
C GLY A 391 14.95 -16.33 -20.05
N TYR A 392 16.19 -15.87 -19.95
CA TYR A 392 17.39 -16.70 -20.18
C TYR A 392 17.48 -17.88 -19.21
N CYS A 393 17.14 -17.69 -17.93
CA CYS A 393 17.04 -18.78 -16.96
C CYS A 393 16.02 -19.86 -17.39
N LYS A 394 14.82 -19.45 -17.86
CA LYS A 394 13.77 -20.39 -18.30
C LYS A 394 14.19 -21.25 -19.49
N VAL A 395 14.93 -20.67 -20.44
CA VAL A 395 15.47 -21.41 -21.60
C VAL A 395 16.82 -22.09 -21.30
N LYS A 396 17.20 -22.19 -20.01
CA LYS A 396 18.43 -22.83 -19.50
C LYS A 396 19.74 -22.23 -20.04
N ARG A 397 19.71 -20.97 -20.49
CA ARG A 397 20.87 -20.19 -20.96
C ARG A 397 21.42 -19.31 -19.82
N ILE A 398 21.98 -19.97 -18.81
CA ILE A 398 22.33 -19.31 -17.53
C ILE A 398 23.55 -18.38 -17.65
N ASP A 399 24.47 -18.63 -18.58
CA ASP A 399 25.67 -17.80 -18.72
C ASP A 399 25.32 -16.41 -19.27
N GLU A 400 24.38 -16.32 -20.21
CA GLU A 400 23.82 -15.05 -20.68
C GLU A 400 23.05 -14.33 -19.56
N ALA A 401 22.32 -15.07 -18.71
CA ALA A 401 21.66 -14.50 -17.54
C ALA A 401 22.66 -13.89 -16.54
N LYS A 402 23.81 -14.55 -16.31
CA LYS A 402 24.91 -14.00 -15.49
C LYS A 402 25.55 -12.78 -16.14
N GLN A 403 25.75 -12.80 -17.45
CA GLN A 403 26.30 -11.67 -18.20
C GLN A 403 25.42 -10.43 -18.02
N LEU A 404 24.10 -10.58 -18.18
CA LEU A 404 23.14 -9.49 -17.96
C LEU A 404 23.12 -8.99 -16.51
N PHE A 405 23.26 -9.88 -15.53
CA PHE A 405 23.34 -9.50 -14.13
C PHE A 405 24.58 -8.63 -13.85
N ASN A 406 25.72 -8.97 -14.44
CA ASN A 406 26.95 -8.18 -14.32
C ASN A 406 26.87 -6.87 -15.13
N GLU A 407 26.28 -6.90 -16.32
CA GLU A 407 26.04 -5.71 -17.14
C GLU A 407 25.22 -4.67 -16.38
N MET A 408 24.14 -5.09 -15.70
CA MET A 408 23.32 -4.22 -14.85
C MET A 408 24.16 -3.50 -13.78
N ILE A 409 25.09 -4.20 -13.13
CA ILE A 409 26.01 -3.61 -12.14
C ILE A 409 26.95 -2.61 -12.80
N HIS A 410 27.50 -2.94 -13.96
CA HIS A 410 28.39 -2.04 -14.72
C HIS A 410 27.69 -0.77 -15.21
N GLN A 411 26.38 -0.82 -15.45
CA GLN A 411 25.56 0.36 -15.75
C GLN A 411 25.21 1.20 -14.51
N GLY A 412 25.73 0.86 -13.33
CA GLY A 412 25.50 1.58 -12.08
C GLY A 412 24.15 1.27 -11.41
N LEU A 413 23.42 0.26 -11.89
CA LEU A 413 22.19 -0.19 -11.26
C LEU A 413 22.51 -1.14 -10.11
N THR A 414 21.79 -1.00 -8.99
CA THR A 414 21.97 -1.86 -7.82
C THR A 414 21.00 -3.05 -7.90
N PRO A 415 21.49 -4.30 -8.01
CA PRO A 415 20.64 -5.47 -7.96
C PRO A 415 19.85 -5.53 -6.65
N ASN A 416 18.55 -5.79 -6.75
CA ASN A 416 17.65 -5.95 -5.60
C ASN A 416 17.35 -7.44 -5.32
N ASN A 417 16.53 -7.71 -4.30
CA ASN A 417 16.11 -9.08 -3.95
C ASN A 417 15.53 -9.86 -5.14
N VAL A 418 14.75 -9.23 -6.02
CA VAL A 418 14.18 -9.90 -7.21
C VAL A 418 15.29 -10.34 -8.17
N SER A 419 16.31 -9.51 -8.35
CA SER A 419 17.44 -9.78 -9.25
C SER A 419 18.25 -11.00 -8.80
N TYR A 420 18.64 -11.02 -7.52
CA TYR A 420 19.32 -12.16 -6.91
C TYR A 420 18.45 -13.42 -6.95
N ASN A 421 17.19 -13.32 -6.52
CA ASN A 421 16.28 -14.46 -6.44
C ASN A 421 16.03 -15.11 -7.80
N THR A 422 15.90 -14.31 -8.86
CA THR A 422 15.69 -14.79 -10.23
C THR A 422 16.88 -15.65 -10.70
N LEU A 423 18.10 -15.16 -10.50
CA LEU A 423 19.30 -15.88 -10.93
C LEU A 423 19.61 -17.09 -10.02
N ILE A 424 19.42 -16.96 -8.70
CA ILE A 424 19.52 -18.09 -7.75
C ILE A 424 18.55 -19.20 -8.14
N HIS A 425 17.29 -18.85 -8.45
CA HIS A 425 16.28 -19.82 -8.87
C HIS A 425 16.68 -20.54 -10.16
N GLY A 426 17.15 -19.80 -11.18
CA GLY A 426 17.66 -20.41 -12.42
C GLY A 426 18.83 -21.38 -12.17
N LEU A 427 19.78 -21.01 -11.30
CA LEU A 427 20.90 -21.87 -10.91
C LEU A 427 20.44 -23.13 -10.15
N CYS A 428 19.44 -23.01 -9.27
CA CYS A 428 18.83 -24.15 -8.58
C CYS A 428 18.16 -25.12 -9.56
N GLN A 429 17.44 -24.60 -10.56
CA GLN A 429 16.80 -25.42 -11.60
C GLN A 429 17.81 -26.17 -12.48
N LEU A 430 18.98 -25.57 -12.75
CA LEU A 430 20.08 -26.24 -13.45
C LEU A 430 20.83 -27.27 -12.57
N GLY A 431 20.65 -27.21 -11.25
CA GLY A 431 21.39 -28.04 -10.27
C GLY A 431 22.72 -27.46 -9.82
N SER A 432 23.09 -26.26 -10.26
CA SER A 432 24.31 -25.54 -9.89
C SER A 432 24.24 -24.91 -8.49
N LEU A 433 23.93 -25.72 -7.47
CA LEU A 433 23.67 -25.26 -6.09
C LEU A 433 24.87 -24.58 -5.42
N ARG A 434 26.10 -24.90 -5.85
CA ARG A 434 27.31 -24.23 -5.36
C ARG A 434 27.32 -22.75 -5.72
N GLU A 435 26.99 -22.44 -6.98
CA GLU A 435 26.93 -21.07 -7.48
C GLU A 435 25.74 -20.33 -6.89
N ALA A 436 24.57 -20.97 -6.80
CA ALA A 436 23.40 -20.41 -6.13
C ALA A 436 23.72 -19.96 -4.68
N ARG A 437 24.48 -20.79 -3.95
CA ARG A 437 24.92 -20.47 -2.58
C ARG A 437 25.93 -19.32 -2.53
N ASN A 438 26.85 -19.23 -3.50
CA ASN A 438 27.78 -18.12 -3.58
C ASN A 438 27.03 -16.81 -3.86
N LEU A 439 26.05 -16.84 -4.77
CA LEU A 439 25.23 -15.69 -5.09
C LEU A 439 24.38 -15.23 -3.88
N PHE A 440 23.86 -16.17 -3.09
CA PHE A 440 23.18 -15.88 -1.81
C PHE A 440 24.10 -15.22 -0.76
N LYS A 441 25.38 -15.60 -0.72
CA LYS A 441 26.36 -14.91 0.15
C LYS A 441 26.66 -13.50 -0.36
N ASN A 442 26.84 -13.35 -1.67
CA ASN A 442 27.09 -12.05 -2.31
C ASN A 442 25.94 -11.06 -2.08
N MET A 443 24.71 -11.56 -1.98
CA MET A 443 23.54 -10.76 -1.62
C MET A 443 23.75 -10.05 -0.27
N HIS A 444 24.23 -10.76 0.76
CA HIS A 444 24.51 -10.18 2.08
C HIS A 444 25.66 -9.17 2.03
N THR A 445 26.75 -9.50 1.32
CA THR A 445 27.93 -8.60 1.25
C THR A 445 27.61 -7.29 0.55
N ASN A 446 26.62 -7.29 -0.35
CA ASN A 446 26.17 -6.10 -1.07
C ASN A 446 25.01 -5.37 -0.35
N GLY A 447 24.76 -5.67 0.93
CA GLY A 447 23.79 -4.96 1.77
C GLY A 447 22.32 -5.35 1.52
N ASN A 448 22.05 -6.38 0.70
CA ASN A 448 20.69 -6.89 0.50
C ASN A 448 20.37 -7.96 1.54
N LEU A 449 19.30 -7.76 2.32
CA LEU A 449 18.81 -8.75 3.28
C LEU A 449 17.93 -9.79 2.55
N PRO A 450 18.28 -11.09 2.60
CA PRO A 450 17.46 -12.13 1.98
C PRO A 450 16.12 -12.25 2.68
N ASN A 451 15.03 -12.19 1.92
CA ASN A 451 13.68 -12.31 2.47
C ASN A 451 13.21 -13.78 2.48
N LEU A 452 12.01 -14.03 3.03
CA LEU A 452 11.41 -15.37 3.08
C LEU A 452 11.34 -16.03 1.69
N PHE A 453 11.15 -15.26 0.62
CA PHE A 453 11.12 -15.79 -0.74
C PHE A 453 12.49 -16.33 -1.17
N THR A 454 13.59 -15.63 -0.85
CA THR A 454 14.96 -16.11 -1.12
C THR A 454 15.24 -17.46 -0.46
N TYR A 455 14.87 -17.61 0.81
CA TYR A 455 15.03 -18.89 1.53
C TYR A 455 14.17 -19.99 0.92
N SER A 456 12.94 -19.68 0.51
CA SER A 456 12.04 -20.65 -0.13
C SER A 456 12.62 -21.20 -1.44
N ILE A 457 13.21 -20.33 -2.29
CA ILE A 457 13.88 -20.74 -3.54
C ILE A 457 15.03 -21.70 -3.26
N LEU A 458 15.90 -21.38 -2.30
CA LEU A 458 17.05 -22.22 -1.98
C LEU A 458 16.62 -23.55 -1.33
N LEU A 459 15.60 -23.52 -0.47
CA LEU A 459 15.03 -24.74 0.12
C LEU A 459 14.49 -25.67 -0.96
N ASP A 460 13.67 -25.15 -1.87
CA ASP A 460 13.14 -25.90 -3.01
C ASP A 460 14.27 -26.48 -3.88
N GLY A 461 15.28 -25.66 -4.19
CA GLY A 461 16.46 -26.08 -4.95
C GLY A 461 17.26 -27.21 -4.26
N PHE A 462 17.51 -27.11 -2.95
CA PHE A 462 18.20 -28.18 -2.21
C PHE A 462 17.35 -29.45 -2.13
N CYS A 463 16.04 -29.32 -1.91
CA CYS A 463 15.10 -30.44 -1.84
C CYS A 463 14.98 -31.20 -3.16
N LYS A 464 14.81 -30.49 -4.28
CA LYS A 464 14.71 -31.10 -5.63
C LYS A 464 15.96 -31.87 -6.02
N GLN A 465 17.12 -31.47 -5.50
CA GLN A 465 18.41 -32.14 -5.72
C GLN A 465 18.75 -33.16 -4.62
N GLY A 466 17.83 -33.48 -3.71
CA GLY A 466 18.01 -34.49 -2.66
C GLY A 466 18.94 -34.09 -1.50
N TYR A 467 19.40 -32.84 -1.43
CA TYR A 467 20.28 -32.36 -0.37
C TYR A 467 19.51 -31.94 0.91
N PHE A 468 18.68 -32.85 1.44
CA PHE A 468 17.79 -32.60 2.59
C PHE A 468 18.52 -32.06 3.83
N GLY A 469 19.69 -32.60 4.15
CA GLY A 469 20.48 -32.13 5.30
C GLY A 469 20.93 -30.67 5.19
N LYS A 470 21.19 -30.17 3.96
CA LYS A 470 21.48 -28.75 3.73
C LYS A 470 20.20 -27.90 3.79
N ALA A 471 19.10 -28.42 3.26
CA ALA A 471 17.79 -27.77 3.34
C ALA A 471 17.36 -27.52 4.79
N PHE A 472 17.43 -28.53 5.67
CA PHE A 472 17.08 -28.37 7.08
C PHE A 472 17.99 -27.39 7.84
N ARG A 473 19.30 -27.35 7.53
CA ARG A 473 20.20 -26.35 8.12
C ARG A 473 19.81 -24.93 7.68
N LEU A 474 19.47 -24.75 6.41
CA LEU A 474 19.00 -23.47 5.89
C LEU A 474 17.69 -23.05 6.54
N PHE A 475 16.74 -23.99 6.72
CA PHE A 475 15.47 -23.74 7.39
C PHE A 475 15.66 -23.28 8.84
N ARG A 476 16.57 -23.92 9.60
CA ARG A 476 16.91 -23.51 10.97
C ARG A 476 17.60 -22.14 11.02
N ALA A 477 18.54 -21.87 10.11
CA ALA A 477 19.20 -20.57 10.02
C ALA A 477 18.21 -19.43 9.66
N MET A 478 17.20 -19.75 8.85
CA MET A 478 16.10 -18.83 8.56
C MET A 478 15.25 -18.57 9.81
N GLN A 479 14.90 -19.59 10.59
CA GLN A 479 14.14 -19.45 11.84
C GLN A 479 14.85 -18.56 12.88
N SER A 480 16.18 -18.59 12.95
CA SER A 480 16.94 -17.69 13.82
C SER A 480 16.96 -16.24 13.33
N THR A 481 16.76 -16.02 12.03
CA THR A 481 16.77 -14.67 11.40
C THR A 481 15.36 -14.07 11.36
N TYR A 482 14.36 -14.90 11.07
CA TYR A 482 12.95 -14.54 10.92
C TYR A 482 12.16 -15.43 11.88
N SER A 483 11.62 -14.83 12.94
CA SER A 483 10.98 -15.55 14.06
C SER A 483 9.79 -16.44 13.66
N LYS A 484 9.28 -16.36 12.42
CA LYS A 484 8.16 -17.17 11.94
C LYS A 484 8.34 -17.56 10.45
N PRO A 485 8.60 -18.85 10.14
CA PRO A 485 8.48 -19.37 8.78
C PRO A 485 7.06 -19.20 8.23
N ASN A 486 6.93 -19.06 6.91
CA ASN A 486 5.61 -19.09 6.26
C ASN A 486 5.22 -20.53 5.88
N LEU A 487 3.92 -20.72 5.58
CA LEU A 487 3.35 -22.01 5.18
C LEU A 487 4.02 -22.59 3.92
N VAL A 488 4.47 -21.73 3.00
CA VAL A 488 5.14 -22.12 1.75
C VAL A 488 6.39 -22.95 2.02
N MET A 489 7.22 -22.56 2.99
CA MET A 489 8.45 -23.28 3.32
C MET A 489 8.19 -24.66 3.90
N TYR A 490 7.18 -24.79 4.78
CA TYR A 490 6.77 -26.09 5.30
C TYR A 490 6.26 -26.98 4.18
N ASN A 491 5.41 -26.45 3.28
CA ASN A 491 4.91 -27.20 2.13
C ASN A 491 6.07 -27.72 1.24
N ILE A 492 7.07 -26.89 0.95
CA ILE A 492 8.26 -27.29 0.17
C ILE A 492 8.98 -28.47 0.84
N LEU A 493 9.18 -28.42 2.16
CA LEU A 493 9.87 -29.49 2.87
C LEU A 493 9.02 -30.76 2.95
N ILE A 494 7.73 -30.65 3.29
CA ILE A 494 6.80 -31.78 3.38
C ILE A 494 6.68 -32.48 2.02
N ASP A 495 6.44 -31.72 0.93
CA ASP A 495 6.36 -32.25 -0.43
C ASP A 495 7.64 -33.00 -0.82
N ALA A 496 8.80 -32.42 -0.51
CA ALA A 496 10.09 -33.03 -0.82
C ALA A 496 10.34 -34.32 -0.01
N MET A 497 9.93 -34.37 1.26
CA MET A 497 10.02 -35.58 2.09
C MET A 497 9.06 -36.66 1.59
N CYS A 498 7.82 -36.32 1.26
CA CYS A 498 6.85 -37.24 0.66
C CYS A 498 7.35 -37.81 -0.67
N LYS A 499 7.93 -36.98 -1.55
CA LYS A 499 8.48 -37.43 -2.84
C LYS A 499 9.72 -38.32 -2.72
N SER A 500 10.45 -38.24 -1.60
CA SER A 500 11.62 -39.06 -1.33
C SER A 500 11.32 -40.30 -0.48
N GLY A 501 10.04 -40.56 -0.18
CA GLY A 501 9.59 -41.68 0.66
C GLY A 501 9.87 -41.50 2.16
N ASN A 502 10.38 -40.35 2.59
CA ASN A 502 10.63 -40.07 4.01
C ASN A 502 9.37 -39.51 4.71
N LEU A 503 8.32 -40.32 4.74
CA LEU A 503 7.03 -39.91 5.29
C LEU A 503 7.09 -39.58 6.79
N ARG A 504 8.01 -40.18 7.54
CA ARG A 504 8.18 -39.92 8.98
C ARG A 504 8.54 -38.45 9.25
N ASP A 505 9.54 -37.93 8.52
CA ASP A 505 9.95 -36.54 8.69
C ASP A 505 8.92 -35.56 8.10
N ALA A 506 8.18 -35.97 7.05
CA ALA A 506 7.04 -35.22 6.53
C ALA A 506 5.93 -35.04 7.59
N ARG A 507 5.54 -36.12 8.27
CA ARG A 507 4.55 -36.09 9.37
C ARG A 507 5.01 -35.20 10.52
N LYS A 508 6.28 -35.31 10.91
CA LYS A 508 6.84 -34.46 11.97
C LYS A 508 6.75 -32.97 11.63
N LEU A 509 7.07 -32.59 10.39
CA LEU A 509 6.94 -31.22 9.91
C LEU A 509 5.48 -30.76 9.85
N PHE A 510 4.56 -31.63 9.45
CA PHE A 510 3.14 -31.35 9.44
C PHE A 510 2.59 -31.10 10.85
N SER A 511 2.91 -31.96 11.83
CA SER A 511 2.52 -31.77 13.23
C SER A 511 3.12 -30.49 13.85
N GLU A 512 4.33 -30.09 13.43
CA GLU A 512 4.99 -28.87 13.92
C GLU A 512 4.20 -27.59 13.55
N LEU A 513 3.41 -27.60 12.47
CA LEU A 513 2.56 -26.47 12.07
C LEU A 513 1.57 -26.10 13.18
N PHE A 514 0.85 -27.10 13.70
CA PHE A 514 -0.13 -26.93 14.77
C PHE A 514 0.52 -26.43 16.07
N VAL A 515 1.66 -27.01 16.44
CA VAL A 515 2.42 -26.61 17.65
C VAL A 515 2.85 -25.13 17.58
N LYS A 516 3.11 -24.62 16.37
CA LYS A 516 3.50 -23.22 16.13
C LYS A 516 2.31 -22.27 15.90
N GLY A 517 1.08 -22.76 16.03
CA GLY A 517 -0.13 -21.98 15.75
C GLY A 517 -0.20 -21.53 14.29
N LEU A 518 0.36 -22.32 13.36
CA LEU A 518 0.23 -22.13 11.93
C LEU A 518 -0.85 -23.09 11.43
N GLN A 519 -1.96 -22.55 10.92
CA GLN A 519 -3.02 -23.37 10.34
C GLN A 519 -2.60 -23.85 8.95
N PRO A 520 -2.56 -25.17 8.69
CA PRO A 520 -2.33 -25.69 7.35
C PRO A 520 -3.43 -25.21 6.39
N ASN A 521 -3.07 -25.01 5.12
CA ASN A 521 -4.05 -24.73 4.06
C ASN A 521 -4.33 -26.00 3.25
N ALA A 522 -5.33 -25.93 2.36
CA ALA A 522 -5.71 -27.05 1.49
C ALA A 522 -4.53 -27.63 0.71
N GLN A 523 -3.55 -26.80 0.30
CA GLN A 523 -2.37 -27.24 -0.42
C GLN A 523 -1.47 -28.16 0.43
N ILE A 524 -1.18 -27.80 1.69
CA ILE A 524 -0.34 -28.62 2.58
C ILE A 524 -1.03 -29.96 2.88
N TYR A 525 -2.34 -29.93 3.13
CA TYR A 525 -3.15 -31.13 3.33
C TYR A 525 -3.12 -32.04 2.10
N THR A 526 -3.35 -31.48 0.92
CA THR A 526 -3.27 -32.22 -0.35
C THR A 526 -1.89 -32.84 -0.55
N THR A 527 -0.81 -32.13 -0.19
CA THR A 527 0.56 -32.65 -0.26
C THR A 527 0.76 -33.87 0.65
N ILE A 528 0.31 -33.82 1.91
CA ILE A 528 0.48 -34.94 2.84
C ILE A 528 -0.40 -36.13 2.44
N ILE A 529 -1.64 -35.90 2.00
CA ILE A 529 -2.56 -36.93 1.49
C ILE A 529 -1.94 -37.64 0.29
N ASN A 530 -1.41 -36.88 -0.68
CA ASN A 530 -0.71 -37.47 -1.83
C ASN A 530 0.49 -38.33 -1.39
N GLY A 531 1.26 -37.87 -0.39
CA GLY A 531 2.35 -38.63 0.19
C GLY A 531 1.90 -39.94 0.84
N LEU A 532 0.82 -39.90 1.63
CA LEU A 532 0.23 -41.06 2.29
C LEU A 532 -0.31 -42.08 1.28
N CYS A 533 -1.02 -41.60 0.24
CA CYS A 533 -1.51 -42.43 -0.84
C CYS A 533 -0.37 -43.14 -1.59
N LYS A 534 0.75 -42.46 -1.87
CA LYS A 534 1.91 -43.08 -2.55
C LYS A 534 2.55 -44.22 -1.76
N GLU A 535 2.57 -44.10 -0.43
CA GLU A 535 3.08 -45.14 0.47
C GLU A 535 2.04 -46.23 0.79
N GLY A 536 0.79 -46.11 0.28
CA GLY A 536 -0.28 -47.09 0.50
C GLY A 536 -1.03 -46.97 1.82
N LEU A 537 -0.84 -45.88 2.57
CA LEU A 537 -1.49 -45.64 3.86
C LEU A 537 -2.83 -44.94 3.68
N LEU A 538 -3.77 -45.65 3.06
CA LEU A 538 -5.05 -45.09 2.59
C LEU A 538 -5.99 -44.63 3.71
N ASP A 539 -6.00 -45.33 4.85
CA ASP A 539 -6.85 -44.96 5.99
C ASP A 539 -6.41 -43.63 6.60
N GLU A 540 -5.10 -43.45 6.79
CA GLU A 540 -4.51 -42.19 7.27
C GLU A 540 -4.70 -41.07 6.24
N ALA A 541 -4.65 -41.37 4.95
CA ALA A 541 -4.92 -40.40 3.90
C ALA A 541 -6.38 -39.91 3.95
N LEU A 542 -7.33 -40.82 4.22
CA LEU A 542 -8.74 -40.48 4.39
C LEU A 542 -8.98 -39.68 5.66
N GLU A 543 -8.35 -40.06 6.77
CA GLU A 543 -8.42 -39.30 8.03
C GLU A 543 -7.90 -37.88 7.83
N ALA A 544 -6.71 -37.71 7.25
CA ALA A 544 -6.16 -36.39 6.95
C ALA A 544 -7.07 -35.56 6.04
N PHE A 545 -7.77 -36.20 5.09
CA PHE A 545 -8.74 -35.54 4.22
C PHE A 545 -10.00 -35.08 4.97
N ARG A 546 -10.48 -35.84 5.96
CA ARG A 546 -11.63 -35.44 6.79
C ARG A 546 -11.26 -34.32 7.77
N ASN A 547 -10.06 -34.37 8.34
CA ASN A 547 -9.54 -33.33 9.26
C ASN A 547 -9.44 -31.95 8.60
N MET A 548 -9.37 -31.88 7.27
CA MET A 548 -9.42 -30.62 6.52
C MET A 548 -10.65 -29.77 6.88
N GLU A 549 -11.83 -30.39 6.99
CA GLU A 549 -13.06 -29.68 7.35
C GLU A 549 -13.05 -29.25 8.82
N GLU A 550 -12.56 -30.12 9.71
CA GLU A 550 -12.48 -29.87 11.15
C GLU A 550 -11.54 -28.71 11.49
N ASP A 551 -10.44 -28.58 10.75
CA ASP A 551 -9.45 -27.50 10.90
C ASP A 551 -9.88 -26.19 10.21
N GLY A 552 -11.07 -26.15 9.61
CA GLY A 552 -11.61 -24.96 8.94
C GLY A 552 -10.99 -24.66 7.58
N CYS A 553 -10.42 -25.67 6.91
CA CYS A 553 -9.88 -25.59 5.56
C CYS A 553 -10.55 -26.62 4.62
N PRO A 554 -11.80 -26.39 4.17
CA PRO A 554 -12.58 -27.40 3.47
C PRO A 554 -11.86 -27.95 2.22
N PRO A 555 -11.98 -29.25 1.92
CA PRO A 555 -11.41 -29.86 0.73
C PRO A 555 -11.85 -29.14 -0.55
N ASP A 556 -10.88 -28.87 -1.43
CA ASP A 556 -11.12 -28.30 -2.76
C ASP A 556 -11.13 -29.39 -3.84
N GLU A 557 -11.39 -28.97 -5.08
CA GLU A 557 -11.37 -29.85 -6.26
C GLU A 557 -10.06 -30.65 -6.37
N ILE A 558 -8.92 -30.05 -6.01
CA ILE A 558 -7.60 -30.69 -6.11
C ILE A 558 -7.46 -31.77 -5.04
N SER A 559 -7.87 -31.48 -3.80
CA SER A 559 -7.84 -32.43 -2.70
C SER A 559 -8.65 -33.69 -3.02
N TYR A 560 -9.87 -33.53 -3.54
CA TYR A 560 -10.73 -34.65 -3.97
C TYR A 560 -10.06 -35.49 -5.07
N ASN A 561 -9.58 -34.86 -6.15
CA ASN A 561 -8.92 -35.58 -7.25
C ASN A 561 -7.68 -36.36 -6.75
N VAL A 562 -6.89 -35.80 -5.84
CA VAL A 562 -5.68 -36.45 -5.30
C VAL A 562 -6.03 -37.68 -4.46
N ILE A 563 -7.01 -37.60 -3.56
CA ILE A 563 -7.39 -38.74 -2.72
C ILE A 563 -8.04 -39.85 -3.53
N ILE A 564 -8.93 -39.50 -4.48
CA ILE A 564 -9.59 -40.47 -5.36
C ILE A 564 -8.55 -41.22 -6.20
N ARG A 565 -7.59 -40.50 -6.82
CA ARG A 565 -6.47 -41.13 -7.54
C ARG A 565 -5.64 -42.05 -6.65
N GLY A 566 -5.46 -41.70 -5.38
CA GLY A 566 -4.80 -42.55 -4.40
C GLY A 566 -5.52 -43.88 -4.20
N PHE A 567 -6.83 -43.86 -3.97
CA PHE A 567 -7.64 -45.08 -3.81
C PHE A 567 -7.68 -45.93 -5.09
N LEU A 568 -7.86 -45.30 -6.26
CA LEU A 568 -7.87 -45.99 -7.55
C LEU A 568 -6.54 -46.68 -7.85
N HIS A 569 -5.42 -46.01 -7.60
CA HIS A 569 -4.08 -46.59 -7.80
C HIS A 569 -3.86 -47.87 -6.96
N HIS A 570 -4.46 -47.93 -5.77
CA HIS A 570 -4.41 -49.09 -4.88
C HIS A 570 -5.60 -50.05 -5.03
N LYS A 571 -6.42 -49.89 -6.08
CA LYS A 571 -7.56 -50.75 -6.44
C LYS A 571 -8.68 -50.81 -5.40
N ASP A 572 -8.86 -49.75 -4.62
CA ASP A 572 -9.98 -49.61 -3.70
C ASP A 572 -11.11 -48.80 -4.35
N GLU A 573 -11.83 -49.49 -5.23
CA GLU A 573 -12.89 -48.89 -6.05
C GLU A 573 -14.08 -48.42 -5.20
N SER A 574 -14.40 -49.12 -4.10
CA SER A 574 -15.55 -48.79 -3.26
C SER A 574 -15.42 -47.41 -2.63
N ARG A 575 -14.26 -47.10 -2.04
CA ARG A 575 -14.03 -45.78 -1.41
C ARG A 575 -13.81 -44.69 -2.46
N ALA A 576 -13.20 -45.01 -3.59
CA ALA A 576 -13.08 -44.08 -4.71
C ALA A 576 -14.46 -43.63 -5.24
N VAL A 577 -15.39 -44.56 -5.47
CA VAL A 577 -16.75 -44.25 -5.94
C VAL A 577 -17.52 -43.39 -4.93
N GLN A 578 -17.38 -43.66 -3.64
CA GLN A 578 -17.99 -42.84 -2.60
C GLN A 578 -17.48 -41.38 -2.65
N LEU A 579 -16.15 -41.19 -2.74
CA LEU A 579 -15.54 -39.88 -2.80
C LEU A 579 -15.90 -39.11 -4.10
N ILE A 580 -16.09 -39.82 -5.22
CA ILE A 580 -16.60 -39.23 -6.47
C ILE A 580 -18.03 -38.72 -6.30
N GLY A 581 -18.89 -39.46 -5.58
CA GLY A 581 -20.24 -39.02 -5.24
C GLY A 581 -20.21 -37.72 -4.43
N GLU A 582 -19.43 -37.70 -3.34
CA GLU A 582 -19.27 -36.51 -2.49
C GLU A 582 -18.70 -35.31 -3.24
N MET A 583 -17.73 -35.54 -4.13
CA MET A 583 -17.14 -34.50 -4.98
C MET A 583 -18.19 -33.84 -5.88
N ARG A 584 -19.07 -34.66 -6.48
CA ARG A 584 -20.17 -34.18 -7.34
C ARG A 584 -21.22 -33.40 -6.54
N ASP A 585 -21.58 -33.88 -5.36
CA ASP A 585 -22.58 -33.22 -4.49
C ASP A 585 -22.12 -31.82 -4.06
N LYS A 586 -20.81 -31.61 -3.96
CA LYS A 586 -20.20 -30.29 -3.69
C LYS A 586 -19.98 -29.43 -4.95
N GLY A 587 -20.34 -29.93 -6.14
CA GLY A 587 -20.21 -29.21 -7.40
C GLY A 587 -18.81 -29.14 -7.99
N PHE A 588 -17.88 -30.01 -7.54
CA PHE A 588 -16.53 -30.09 -8.09
C PHE A 588 -16.46 -31.05 -9.30
N ILE A 589 -15.48 -30.84 -10.17
CA ILE A 589 -15.32 -31.60 -11.42
C ILE A 589 -14.09 -32.50 -11.34
N ALA A 590 -14.25 -33.78 -11.69
CA ALA A 590 -13.14 -34.72 -11.78
C ALA A 590 -12.22 -34.36 -12.95
N ASP A 591 -10.90 -34.34 -12.69
CA ASP A 591 -9.91 -34.04 -13.72
C ASP A 591 -9.67 -35.24 -14.66
N VAL A 592 -8.95 -35.00 -15.75
CA VAL A 592 -8.63 -36.03 -16.76
C VAL A 592 -7.90 -37.23 -16.13
N GLY A 593 -7.08 -37.00 -15.11
CA GLY A 593 -6.34 -38.09 -14.44
C GLY A 593 -7.21 -38.96 -13.54
N THR A 594 -8.31 -38.42 -13.04
CA THR A 594 -9.28 -39.11 -12.17
C THR A 594 -10.37 -39.81 -12.98
N THR A 595 -10.66 -39.31 -14.18
CA THR A 595 -11.62 -39.89 -15.13
C THR A 595 -11.01 -40.92 -16.10
N ALA A 596 -9.69 -41.02 -16.17
CA ALA A 596 -8.97 -41.96 -17.04
C ALA A 596 -8.81 -43.39 -16.46
N TRP A 597 -9.21 -43.59 -15.21
CA TRP A 597 -9.31 -44.89 -14.54
C TRP A 597 -10.77 -45.34 -14.54
#